data_AF-A0A1B7USG4-F1
#
_entry.id   AF-A0A1B7USG4-F1
#
_cell.length_a   1.000
_cell.length_b   1.000
_cell.length_c   1.000
_cell.angle_alpha   90.00
_cell.angle_beta   90.00
_cell.angle_gamma   90.00
#
_symmetry.space_group_name_H-M   'P 1'
#
loop_
_entity.id
_entity.type
_entity.pdbx_description
1 polymer ?
#
loop_
_entity_poly.entity_id
_entity_poly.type
_entity_poly.pdbx_seq_one_letter_code
_entity_poly.pdbx_strand_id
1 'polypeptide(L)'
;MTQIINHQSNYQKLTEIVKTLIDNNPLYQENLDKEKMLEVINRTFDPVAVPDVNSISEEELMKRIKSILSLHLVSGMLNDVTPEQMLIFDESVKHGG
;
A
#
# COMPACT_ATOMS: atom_id res chain seq x y z
N MET A 1 25.63 14.08 -5.96
CA MET A 1 25.11 13.43 -7.18
C MET A 1 24.52 12.05 -6.90
N THR A 2 25.10 11.22 -6.04
CA THR A 2 24.63 9.86 -5.73
C THR A 2 23.22 9.78 -5.11
N GLN A 3 22.85 10.74 -4.26
CA GLN A 3 21.52 10.74 -3.59
C GLN A 3 20.36 10.98 -4.57
N ILE A 4 20.55 11.81 -5.61
CA ILE A 4 19.50 12.14 -6.59
C ILE A 4 19.23 10.94 -7.52
N ILE A 5 20.29 10.24 -7.94
CA ILE A 5 20.18 9.05 -8.79
C ILE A 5 19.47 7.92 -8.03
N ASN A 6 19.79 7.73 -6.74
CA ASN A 6 19.13 6.75 -5.89
C ASN A 6 17.65 7.08 -5.68
N HIS A 7 17.29 8.36 -5.51
CA HIS A 7 15.89 8.78 -5.37
C HIS A 7 15.07 8.46 -6.64
N GLN A 8 15.60 8.76 -7.83
CA GLN A 8 14.89 8.52 -9.09
C GLN A 8 14.74 7.01 -9.38
N SER A 9 15.77 6.21 -9.12
CA SER A 9 15.72 4.75 -9.29
C SER A 9 14.73 4.08 -8.33
N ASN A 10 14.69 4.52 -7.07
CA ASN A 10 13.73 4.02 -6.08
C ASN A 10 12.29 4.34 -6.49
N TYR A 11 12.03 5.57 -6.93
CA TYR A 11 10.72 5.99 -7.40
C TYR A 11 10.20 5.12 -8.55
N GLN A 12 11.05 4.79 -9.52
CA GLN A 12 10.69 3.92 -10.64
C GLN A 12 10.32 2.51 -10.17
N LYS A 13 11.18 1.87 -9.35
CA LYS A 13 10.94 0.53 -8.81
C LYS A 13 9.63 0.45 -8.01
N LEU A 14 9.40 1.43 -7.12
CA LEU A 14 8.17 1.50 -6.32
C LEU A 14 6.93 1.69 -7.21
N THR A 15 7.04 2.55 -8.23
CA THR A 15 5.96 2.79 -9.18
C THR A 15 5.58 1.54 -9.96
N GLU A 16 6.57 0.79 -10.44
CA GLU A 16 6.36 -0.46 -11.19
C GLU A 16 5.69 -1.54 -10.33
N ILE A 17 6.13 -1.69 -9.08
CA ILE A 17 5.50 -2.64 -8.15
C ILE A 17 4.04 -2.27 -7.87
N VAL A 18 3.76 -1.00 -7.58
CA VAL A 18 2.39 -0.53 -7.30
C VAL A 18 1.48 -0.77 -8.50
N LYS A 19 1.94 -0.40 -9.71
CA LYS A 19 1.18 -0.66 -10.95
C LYS A 19 0.93 -2.15 -11.14
N THR A 20 1.96 -2.98 -11.02
CA THR A 20 1.85 -4.43 -11.14
C THR A 20 0.84 -5.02 -10.15
N LEU A 21 0.87 -4.60 -8.89
CA LEU A 21 -0.04 -5.12 -7.87
C LEU A 21 -1.49 -4.69 -8.10
N ILE A 22 -1.71 -3.42 -8.47
CA ILE A 22 -3.06 -2.89 -8.72
C ILE A 22 -3.62 -3.46 -10.02
N ASP A 23 -2.87 -3.45 -11.11
CA ASP A 23 -3.36 -3.86 -12.43
C ASP A 23 -3.65 -5.37 -12.55
N ASN A 24 -3.07 -6.18 -11.66
CA ASN A 24 -3.33 -7.62 -11.58
C ASN A 24 -4.37 -8.01 -10.52
N ASN A 25 -5.04 -7.05 -9.88
CA ASN A 25 -6.04 -7.33 -8.84
C ASN A 25 -7.31 -6.49 -9.05
N PRO A 26 -8.41 -7.08 -9.56
CA PRO A 26 -9.66 -6.36 -9.80
C PRO A 26 -10.19 -5.59 -8.58
N LEU A 27 -10.06 -6.17 -7.37
CA LEU A 27 -10.49 -5.50 -6.14
C LEU A 27 -9.70 -4.21 -5.89
N TYR A 28 -8.40 -4.20 -6.21
CA TYR A 28 -7.60 -2.98 -6.10
C TYR A 28 -7.96 -1.97 -7.19
N GLN A 29 -8.23 -2.42 -8.42
CA GLN A 29 -8.62 -1.51 -9.51
C GLN A 29 -9.95 -0.80 -9.22
N GLU A 30 -10.90 -1.51 -8.61
CA GLU A 30 -12.23 -0.97 -8.31
C GLU A 30 -12.23 -0.01 -7.11
N ASN A 31 -11.39 -0.27 -6.10
CA ASN A 31 -11.52 0.37 -4.79
C ASN A 31 -10.33 1.26 -4.39
N LEU A 32 -9.21 1.21 -5.11
CA LEU A 32 -8.04 2.04 -4.81
C LEU A 32 -7.82 3.10 -5.89
N ASP A 33 -7.60 4.33 -5.45
CA ASP A 33 -7.04 5.38 -6.30
C ASP A 33 -5.54 5.12 -6.52
N LYS A 34 -5.17 4.73 -7.74
CA LYS A 34 -3.80 4.38 -8.10
C LYS A 34 -2.80 5.51 -7.87
N GLU A 35 -3.16 6.75 -8.21
CA GLU A 35 -2.26 7.91 -8.05
C GLU A 35 -2.05 8.21 -6.56
N LYS A 36 -3.12 8.13 -5.76
CA LYS A 36 -3.02 8.25 -4.31
C LYS A 36 -2.16 7.13 -3.70
N MET A 37 -2.28 5.89 -4.19
CA MET A 37 -1.44 4.79 -3.71
C MET A 37 0.03 4.99 -4.07
N LEU A 38 0.33 5.52 -5.26
CA LEU A 38 1.70 5.89 -5.62
C LEU A 38 2.25 6.95 -4.66
N GLU A 39 1.48 7.99 -4.32
CA GLU A 39 1.90 9.00 -3.34
C GLU A 39 2.17 8.38 -1.95
N VAL A 40 1.25 7.57 -1.45
CA VAL A 40 1.38 6.89 -0.14
C VAL A 40 2.63 6.03 -0.09
N ILE A 41 2.88 5.23 -1.13
CA ILE A 41 4.05 4.35 -1.18
C ILE A 41 5.33 5.16 -1.29
N ASN A 42 5.39 6.17 -2.16
CA ASN A 42 6.58 7.02 -2.27
C ASN A 42 6.90 7.74 -0.96
N ARG A 43 5.89 8.20 -0.22
CA ARG A 43 6.09 8.80 1.11
C ARG A 43 6.53 7.78 2.16
N THR A 44 5.99 6.56 2.11
CA THR A 44 6.33 5.50 3.06
C THR A 44 7.78 5.04 2.91
N PHE A 45 8.27 4.99 1.68
CA PHE A 45 9.63 4.60 1.32
C PHE A 45 10.53 5.82 1.00
N ASP A 46 10.18 6.99 1.56
CA ASP A 46 11.00 8.18 1.43
C ASP A 46 12.43 7.90 1.94
N PRO A 47 13.49 8.37 1.25
CA PRO A 47 14.87 8.08 1.64
C PRO A 47 15.26 8.52 3.07
N VAL A 48 14.52 9.44 3.70
CA VAL A 48 14.72 9.78 5.11
C VAL A 48 14.29 8.63 6.02
N ALA A 49 13.21 7.94 5.68
CA ALA A 49 12.66 6.82 6.46
C ALA A 49 13.27 5.48 6.05
N VAL A 50 13.51 5.27 4.75
CA VAL A 50 14.08 4.06 4.18
C VAL A 50 15.25 4.45 3.26
N PRO A 51 16.45 4.68 3.82
CA PRO A 51 17.60 5.20 3.07
C PRO A 51 18.07 4.30 1.93
N ASP A 52 17.86 2.98 2.07
CA ASP A 52 18.31 1.99 1.10
C ASP A 52 17.19 1.00 0.74
N VAL A 53 16.19 1.49 -0.01
CA VAL A 53 15.12 0.65 -0.59
C VAL A 53 15.70 -0.47 -1.48
N ASN A 54 16.88 -0.27 -2.07
CA ASN A 54 17.51 -1.25 -2.95
C ASN A 54 18.15 -2.42 -2.19
N SER A 55 18.47 -2.24 -0.91
CA SER A 55 18.86 -3.34 -0.02
C SER A 55 17.72 -4.33 0.26
N ILE A 56 16.46 -3.92 0.07
CA ILE A 56 15.29 -4.78 0.22
C ILE A 56 15.11 -5.60 -1.06
N SER A 57 15.02 -6.92 -0.92
CA SER A 57 14.72 -7.81 -2.04
C SER A 57 13.38 -7.42 -2.68
N GLU A 58 13.26 -7.64 -3.99
CA GLU A 58 12.03 -7.29 -4.70
C GLU A 58 10.80 -8.01 -4.13
N GLU A 59 10.92 -9.30 -3.80
CA GLU A 59 9.86 -10.09 -3.17
C GLU A 59 9.39 -9.48 -1.84
N GLU A 60 10.32 -9.12 -0.96
CA GLU A 60 9.99 -8.54 0.33
C GLU A 60 9.40 -7.13 0.17
N LEU A 61 9.90 -6.35 -0.79
CA LEU A 61 9.37 -5.02 -1.10
C LEU A 61 7.94 -5.12 -1.66
N MET A 62 7.68 -6.06 -2.58
CA MET A 62 6.35 -6.36 -3.09
C MET A 62 5.40 -6.78 -1.97
N LYS A 63 5.84 -7.64 -1.06
CA LYS A 63 5.04 -8.08 0.09
C LYS A 63 4.64 -6.90 0.99
N ARG A 64 5.59 -6.01 1.31
CA ARG A 64 5.33 -4.81 2.12
C ARG A 64 4.35 -3.86 1.44
N ILE A 65 4.56 -3.57 0.15
CA ILE A 65 3.65 -2.71 -0.62
C ILE A 65 2.25 -3.33 -0.66
N LYS A 66 2.14 -4.63 -0.93
CA LYS A 66 0.86 -5.35 -0.91
C LYS A 66 0.14 -5.22 0.43
N SER A 67 0.85 -5.37 1.55
CA SER A 67 0.26 -5.17 2.89
C SER A 67 -0.28 -3.75 3.07
N ILE A 68 0.44 -2.72 2.61
CA ILE A 68 -0.02 -1.32 2.68
C ILE A 68 -1.27 -1.11 1.82
N LEU A 69 -1.29 -1.64 0.59
CA LEU A 69 -2.46 -1.55 -0.31
C LEU A 69 -3.68 -2.25 0.30
N SER A 70 -3.51 -3.44 0.88
CA SER A 70 -4.57 -4.17 1.57
C SER A 70 -5.11 -3.40 2.78
N LEU A 71 -4.25 -2.75 3.57
CA LEU A 71 -4.71 -1.91 4.67
C LEU A 71 -5.54 -0.71 4.18
N HIS A 72 -5.10 -0.06 3.11
CA HIS A 72 -5.85 1.04 2.50
C HIS A 72 -7.20 0.57 1.95
N LEU A 73 -7.24 -0.58 1.28
CA LEU A 73 -8.47 -1.19 0.78
C LEU A 73 -9.46 -1.40 1.92
N VAL A 74 -9.05 -2.10 2.98
CA VAL A 74 -9.92 -2.37 4.13
C VAL A 74 -10.37 -1.06 4.79
N SER A 75 -9.46 -0.10 4.98
CA SER A 75 -9.82 1.20 5.57
C SER A 75 -10.82 1.99 4.72
N GLY A 76 -10.71 1.91 3.39
CA GLY A 76 -11.66 2.52 2.45
C GLY A 76 -13.03 1.87 2.59
N MET A 77 -13.08 0.54 2.54
CA MET A 77 -14.32 -0.21 2.69
C MET A 77 -15.00 0.07 4.03
N LEU A 78 -14.23 0.18 5.14
CA LEU A 78 -14.78 0.51 6.46
C LEU A 78 -15.45 1.89 6.51
N ASN A 79 -15.06 2.84 5.65
CA ASN A 79 -15.73 4.14 5.56
C ASN A 79 -17.12 4.04 4.90
N ASP A 80 -17.36 2.99 4.11
CA ASP A 80 -18.62 2.75 3.42
C ASP A 80 -19.60 1.87 4.24
N VAL A 81 -19.17 1.44 5.43
CA VAL A 81 -19.96 0.61 6.35
C VAL A 81 -20.91 1.50 7.17
N THR A 82 -22.19 1.13 7.24
CA THR A 82 -23.15 1.86 8.08
C THR A 82 -22.89 1.62 9.58
N PRO A 83 -23.37 2.51 10.48
CA PRO A 83 -23.22 2.30 11.92
C PRO A 83 -23.70 0.92 12.40
N GLU A 84 -24.80 0.41 11.85
CA GLU A 84 -25.35 -0.90 12.18
C GLU A 84 -24.42 -2.04 11.74
N GLN A 85 -23.83 -1.93 10.55
CA GLN A 85 -22.89 -2.93 10.04
C GLN A 85 -21.56 -2.90 10.81
N MET A 86 -21.10 -1.72 11.24
CA MET A 86 -19.90 -1.57 12.06
C MET A 86 -20.06 -2.26 13.41
N LEU A 87 -21.24 -2.15 14.04
CA LEU A 87 -21.54 -2.85 15.29
C LEU A 87 -21.42 -4.38 15.14
N ILE A 88 -21.95 -4.95 14.06
CA ILE A 88 -21.86 -6.40 13.79
C ILE A 88 -20.39 -6.83 13.57
N PHE A 89 -19.62 -6.03 12.84
CA PHE A 89 -18.19 -6.27 12.63
C PHE A 89 -17.43 -6.25 13.96
N ASP A 90 -17.65 -5.21 14.77
CA ASP A 90 -17.04 -5.04 16.08
C ASP A 90 -17.34 -6.21 17.02
N GLU A 91 -18.60 -6.67 17.05
CA GLU A 91 -19.01 -7.84 17.83
C GLU A 91 -18.31 -9.11 17.34
N SER A 92 -18.18 -9.30 16.02
CA SER A 92 -17.51 -10.47 15.43
C SER A 92 -16.01 -10.51 15.74
N VAL A 93 -15.33 -9.37 15.68
CA VAL A 93 -13.89 -9.27 15.98
C VAL A 93 -13.62 -9.46 17.48
N LYS A 94 -14.46 -8.91 18.35
CA LYS A 94 -14.30 -9.01 19.82
C LYS A 94 -14.45 -10.44 20.34
N HIS A 95 -15.20 -11.30 19.64
CA HIS A 95 -15.49 -12.67 20.08
C HIS A 95 -14.81 -13.76 19.22
N GLY A 96 -14.13 -13.38 18.14
CA GLY A 96 -13.46 -14.29 17.20
C GLY A 96 -11.93 -14.38 17.35
N GLY A 97 -11.37 -13.87 18.45
CA GLY A 97 -9.92 -13.89 18.75
C GLY A 97 -9.56 -14.87 19.86
#